data_AF-A0A9N9ZZX4-F1
#
_entry.id   AF-A0A9N9ZZX4-F1
#
_cell.length_a   1.000
_cell.length_b   1.000
_cell.length_c   1.000
_cell.angle_alpha   90.00
_cell.angle_beta   90.00
_cell.angle_gamma   90.00
#
_symmetry.space_group_name_H-M   'P 1'
#
loop_
_entity.id
_entity.type
_entity.pdbx_description
1 polymer ?
#
loop_
_entity_poly.entity_id
_entity_poly.type
_entity_poly.pdbx_seq_one_letter_code
_entity_poly.pdbx_strand_id
1 'polypeptide(L)'
;MFCLRLLPFNPKFAQKMNKLGVIPILADILSDSVREEVTRIILAVFRNLIEKLEKPNIAKEHCIAMVQSKVLKQLSILEQHKLDDEDIVEDVQFLNEKLQASVQDLSSFDEYATEVKCG
;
A
#
# COMPACT_ATOMS: atom_id res chain seq x y z
N MET A 1 18.33 -10.79 -3.16
CA MET A 1 16.95 -10.28 -3.32
C MET A 1 15.98 -10.67 -2.18
N PHE A 2 16.40 -11.34 -1.10
CA PHE A 2 15.56 -11.58 0.09
C PHE A 2 15.56 -10.43 1.11
N CYS A 3 16.59 -9.56 1.07
CA CYS A 3 16.81 -8.55 2.10
C CYS A 3 15.76 -7.42 2.10
N LEU A 4 15.15 -7.09 0.96
CA LEU A 4 14.08 -6.08 0.91
C LEU A 4 12.79 -6.54 1.59
N ARG A 5 12.49 -7.84 1.57
CA ARG A 5 11.33 -8.43 2.27
C ARG A 5 11.53 -8.42 3.80
N LEU A 6 12.78 -8.35 4.27
CA LEU A 6 13.15 -8.28 5.69
C LEU A 6 13.46 -6.86 6.18
N LEU A 7 13.60 -5.87 5.30
CA LEU A 7 13.85 -4.47 5.69
C LEU A 7 12.73 -3.86 6.57
N PRO A 8 11.42 -4.15 6.37
CA PRO A 8 10.38 -3.68 7.30
C PRO A 8 10.37 -4.43 8.64
N PHE A 9 11.29 -5.38 8.91
CA PHE A 9 11.39 -6.07 10.20
C PHE A 9 11.78 -5.14 11.35
N ASN A 10 12.33 -3.95 11.05
CA ASN A 10 12.59 -2.94 12.06
C ASN A 10 11.46 -1.89 12.07
N PRO A 11 10.62 -1.83 13.12
CA PRO A 11 9.48 -0.90 13.18
C PRO A 11 9.91 0.58 13.13
N LYS A 12 11.17 0.88 13.45
CA LYS A 12 11.77 2.22 13.30
C LYS A 12 12.01 2.63 11.85
N PHE A 13 12.21 1.68 10.94
CA PHE A 13 12.37 1.93 9.50
C PHE A 13 11.03 2.12 8.80
N ALA A 14 10.00 1.35 9.18
CA ALA A 14 8.65 1.52 8.65
C ALA A 14 8.09 2.93 8.92
N GLN A 15 8.28 3.46 10.13
CA GLN A 15 7.92 4.85 10.45
C GLN A 15 8.71 5.89 9.62
N LYS A 16 9.97 5.60 9.29
CA LYS A 16 10.82 6.51 8.50
C LYS A 16 10.49 6.46 7.01
N MET A 17 9.99 5.34 6.48
CA MET A 17 9.57 5.21 5.08
C MET A 17 8.41 6.16 4.72
N ASN A 18 7.54 6.51 5.67
CA ASN A 18 6.49 7.50 5.42
C ASN A 18 7.08 8.89 5.19
N LYS A 19 8.03 9.29 6.05
CA LYS A 19 8.72 10.58 5.96
C LYS A 19 9.68 10.69 4.78
N LEU A 20 10.13 9.57 4.23
CA LEU A 20 11.10 9.53 3.14
C LEU A 20 10.45 9.48 1.75
N GLY A 21 9.11 9.42 1.65
CA GLY A 21 8.42 9.38 0.35
C GLY A 21 8.76 8.12 -0.45
N VAL A 22 9.05 6.99 0.22
CA VAL A 22 9.45 5.75 -0.47
C VAL A 22 8.25 5.07 -1.15
N ILE A 23 7.04 5.25 -0.60
CA ILE A 23 5.80 4.70 -1.14
C ILE A 23 5.53 5.14 -2.59
N PRO A 24 5.52 6.44 -2.92
CA PRO A 24 5.31 6.88 -4.30
C PRO A 24 6.40 6.39 -5.25
N ILE A 25 7.66 6.31 -4.80
CA ILE A 25 8.77 5.79 -5.62
C ILE A 25 8.55 4.30 -5.94
N LEU A 26 8.18 3.50 -4.94
CA LEU A 26 7.86 2.08 -5.15
C LEU A 26 6.62 1.89 -6.03
N ALA A 27 5.62 2.77 -5.92
CA ALA A 27 4.43 2.75 -6.77
C ALA A 27 4.76 3.07 -8.23
N ASP A 28 5.68 4.02 -8.46
CA ASP A 28 6.14 4.40 -9.79
C ASP A 28 6.95 3.25 -10.43
N ILE A 29 7.86 2.65 -9.67
CA ILE A 29 8.61 1.45 -10.09
C ILE A 29 7.65 0.29 -10.39
N LEU A 30 6.62 0.07 -9.56
CA LEU A 30 5.61 -0.96 -9.80
C LEU A 30 4.88 -0.76 -11.13
N SER A 31 4.66 0.51 -11.52
CA SER A 31 3.99 0.85 -12.77
C SER A 31 4.85 0.66 -14.02
N ASP A 32 6.16 0.88 -13.90
CA ASP A 32 7.12 0.71 -14.99
C ASP A 32 7.64 -0.74 -15.09
N SER A 33 7.59 -1.48 -13.97
CA SER A 33 8.16 -2.81 -13.89
C SER A 33 7.29 -3.87 -14.53
N VAL A 34 7.83 -4.47 -15.60
CA VAL A 34 7.23 -5.62 -16.30
C VAL A 34 7.66 -6.97 -15.70
N ARG A 35 8.57 -6.95 -14.71
CA ARG A 35 9.13 -8.17 -14.10
C ARG A 35 8.35 -8.60 -12.87
N GLU A 36 7.83 -9.81 -12.90
CA GLU A 36 7.07 -10.43 -11.79
C GLU A 36 7.89 -10.52 -10.49
N GLU A 37 9.21 -10.73 -10.60
CA GLU A 37 10.13 -10.74 -9.44
C GLU A 37 10.15 -9.41 -8.67
N VAL A 38 10.02 -8.29 -9.38
CA VAL A 38 10.00 -6.94 -8.78
C VAL A 38 8.62 -6.67 -8.17
N THR A 39 7.55 -7.00 -8.89
CA THR A 39 6.17 -6.89 -8.42
C THR A 39 5.99 -7.64 -7.09
N ARG A 40 6.46 -8.89 -7.02
CA ARG A 40 6.39 -9.71 -5.79
C ARG A 40 7.11 -9.06 -4.61
N ILE A 41 8.28 -8.45 -4.84
CA ILE A 41 9.03 -7.77 -3.78
C ILE A 41 8.26 -6.53 -3.29
N ILE A 42 7.76 -5.70 -4.21
CA ILE A 42 7.05 -4.46 -3.88
C ILE A 42 5.75 -4.75 -3.13
N LEU A 43 4.95 -5.72 -3.61
CA LEU A 43 3.71 -6.14 -2.96
C LEU A 43 3.97 -6.68 -1.54
N ALA A 44 5.00 -7.53 -1.39
CA ALA A 44 5.38 -8.02 -0.08
C ALA A 44 5.85 -6.89 0.86
N VAL A 45 6.51 -5.85 0.35
CA VAL A 45 6.88 -4.67 1.14
C VAL A 45 5.63 -3.92 1.58
N PHE A 46 4.66 -3.69 0.68
CA PHE A 46 3.40 -3.03 1.03
C PHE A 46 2.59 -3.84 2.05
N ARG A 47 2.46 -5.16 1.89
CA ARG A 47 1.77 -6.03 2.85
C ARG A 47 2.44 -5.96 4.22
N ASN A 48 3.77 -6.08 4.27
CA ASN A 48 4.53 -5.92 5.51
C ASN A 48 4.36 -4.54 6.15
N LEU A 49 4.30 -3.46 5.36
CA LEU A 49 4.08 -2.12 5.88
C LEU A 49 2.70 -1.97 6.54
N ILE A 50 1.68 -2.72 6.12
CA ILE A 50 0.36 -2.64 6.74
C ILE A 50 0.23 -3.62 7.91
N GLU A 51 0.71 -4.85 7.74
CA GLU A 51 0.53 -5.96 8.69
C GLU A 51 1.47 -5.87 9.91
N LYS A 52 2.73 -5.44 9.72
CA LYS A 52 3.72 -5.37 10.83
C LYS A 52 3.70 -4.09 11.64
N LEU A 53 2.92 -3.08 11.26
CA LEU A 53 2.91 -1.83 12.01
C LEU A 53 2.10 -1.98 13.31
N GLU A 54 2.81 -2.02 14.43
CA GLU A 54 2.23 -2.03 15.79
C GLU A 54 1.36 -0.80 16.11
N LYS A 55 1.42 0.27 15.29
CA LYS A 55 0.68 1.52 15.50
C LYS A 55 -0.37 1.74 14.42
N PRO A 56 -1.68 1.66 14.76
CA PRO A 56 -2.76 1.80 13.78
C PRO A 56 -2.80 3.18 13.12
N ASN A 57 -2.38 4.25 13.81
CA ASN A 57 -2.31 5.59 13.24
C ASN A 57 -1.33 5.68 12.07
N ILE A 58 -0.18 5.01 12.17
CA ILE A 58 0.87 5.08 11.15
C ILE A 58 0.49 4.20 9.96
N ALA A 59 -0.13 3.04 10.20
CA ALA A 59 -0.69 2.21 9.15
C ALA A 59 -1.72 2.98 8.31
N LYS A 60 -2.61 3.75 8.96
CA LYS A 60 -3.56 4.62 8.25
C LYS A 60 -2.86 5.68 7.39
N GLU A 61 -1.83 6.36 7.90
CA GLU A 61 -1.07 7.33 7.10
C GLU A 61 -0.39 6.68 5.88
N HIS A 62 0.14 5.47 6.02
CA HIS A 62 0.72 4.74 4.89
C HIS A 62 -0.33 4.33 3.86
N CYS A 63 -1.51 3.87 4.30
CA CYS A 63 -2.62 3.59 3.38
C CYS A 63 -3.01 4.85 2.60
N ILE A 64 -3.13 6.00 3.26
CA ILE A 64 -3.41 7.29 2.60
C ILE A 64 -2.34 7.61 1.54
N ALA A 65 -1.07 7.49 1.90
CA ALA A 65 0.03 7.75 0.96
C ALA A 65 0.01 6.81 -0.25
N MET A 66 -0.32 5.52 -0.05
CA MET A 66 -0.45 4.55 -1.15
C MET A 66 -1.63 4.87 -2.08
N VAL A 67 -2.77 5.25 -1.51
CA VAL A 67 -3.96 5.67 -2.27
C VAL A 67 -3.64 6.90 -3.12
N GLN A 68 -3.02 7.93 -2.52
CA GLN A 68 -2.62 9.14 -3.22
C GLN A 68 -1.57 8.88 -4.31
N SER A 69 -0.71 7.89 -4.10
CA SER A 69 0.32 7.46 -5.06
C SER A 69 -0.22 6.57 -6.18
N LYS A 70 -1.55 6.43 -6.32
CA LYS A 70 -2.22 5.63 -7.36
C LYS A 70 -1.89 4.12 -7.30
N VAL A 71 -1.45 3.60 -6.15
CA VAL A 71 -1.15 2.17 -5.98
C VAL A 71 -2.37 1.30 -6.28
N LEU A 72 -3.57 1.75 -5.90
CA LEU A 72 -4.83 1.06 -6.21
C LEU A 72 -5.03 0.82 -7.72
N LYS A 73 -4.70 1.81 -8.56
CA LYS A 73 -4.79 1.62 -10.02
C LYS A 73 -3.81 0.58 -10.51
N GLN A 74 -2.59 0.55 -9.96
CA GLN A 74 -1.58 -0.44 -10.32
C GLN A 74 -2.01 -1.85 -9.91
N LEU A 75 -2.61 -2.00 -8.72
CA LEU A 75 -3.18 -3.27 -8.25
C LEU A 75 -4.29 -3.77 -9.18
N SER A 76 -5.20 -2.91 -9.63
CA SER A 76 -6.23 -3.30 -10.59
C SER A 76 -5.68 -3.71 -11.96
N ILE A 77 -4.60 -3.07 -12.43
CA ILE A 77 -3.92 -3.45 -13.69
C ILE A 77 -3.25 -4.82 -13.52
N LEU A 78 -2.59 -5.05 -12.37
CA LEU A 78 -1.99 -6.34 -12.04
C LEU A 78 -3.03 -7.45 -11.93
N GLU A 79 -4.21 -7.17 -11.39
CA GLU A 79 -5.32 -8.14 -11.31
C GLU A 79 -5.88 -8.50 -12.70
N GLN A 80 -5.85 -7.57 -13.66
CA GLN A 80 -6.22 -7.82 -15.05
C GLN A 80 -5.15 -8.62 -15.81
N HIS A 81 -3.89 -8.49 -15.41
CA HIS A 81 -2.84 -9.38 -15.86
C HIS A 81 -3.10 -10.75 -15.22
N LYS A 82 -3.29 -11.80 -16.02
CA LYS A 82 -3.42 -13.16 -15.49
C LYS A 82 -2.08 -13.59 -14.90
N LEU A 83 -1.87 -13.25 -13.63
CA LEU A 83 -0.73 -13.69 -12.84
C LEU A 83 -0.99 -15.15 -12.45
N ASP A 84 -0.13 -16.06 -12.90
CA ASP A 84 -0.21 -17.49 -12.56
C ASP A 84 0.29 -17.78 -11.13
N ASP A 85 0.87 -16.78 -10.45
CA ASP A 85 1.45 -16.92 -9.11
C ASP A 85 0.41 -16.59 -8.02
N GLU A 86 -0.08 -17.64 -7.34
CA GLU A 86 -1.09 -17.52 -6.28
C GLU A 86 -0.66 -16.60 -5.13
N ASP A 87 0.62 -16.58 -4.74
CA ASP A 87 1.12 -15.69 -3.68
C ASP A 87 0.96 -14.21 -4.08
N ILE A 88 1.21 -13.88 -5.35
CA ILE A 88 1.04 -12.51 -5.87
C ILE A 88 -0.43 -12.13 -5.89
N VAL A 89 -1.31 -13.03 -6.34
CA VAL A 89 -2.76 -12.77 -6.40
C VAL A 89 -3.32 -12.53 -4.99
N GLU A 90 -2.92 -13.34 -4.01
CA GLU A 90 -3.31 -13.15 -2.62
C GLU A 90 -2.81 -11.81 -2.05
N ASP A 91 -1.52 -11.47 -2.29
CA ASP A 91 -0.95 -10.19 -1.86
C ASP A 91 -1.68 -8.99 -2.49
N VAL A 92 -2.05 -9.07 -3.78
CA VAL A 92 -2.80 -8.03 -4.50
C VAL A 92 -4.20 -7.87 -3.91
N GLN A 93 -4.94 -8.97 -3.72
CA GLN A 93 -6.28 -8.94 -3.15
C GLN A 93 -6.27 -8.36 -1.73
N PHE A 94 -5.36 -8.82 -0.87
CA PHE A 94 -5.20 -8.32 0.49
C PHE A 94 -4.95 -6.81 0.51
N LEU A 95 -4.03 -6.31 -0.32
CA LEU A 95 -3.73 -4.89 -0.42
C LEU A 95 -4.93 -4.12 -0.96
N ASN A 96 -5.61 -4.62 -1.99
CA ASN A 96 -6.75 -3.96 -2.62
C ASN A 96 -7.90 -3.79 -1.60
N GLU A 97 -8.28 -4.85 -0.89
CA GLU A 97 -9.31 -4.78 0.17
C GLU A 97 -8.92 -3.78 1.27
N LYS A 98 -7.67 -3.84 1.74
CA LYS A 98 -7.24 -3.00 2.87
C LYS A 98 -7.12 -1.53 2.49
N LEU A 99 -6.64 -1.23 1.29
CA LEU A 99 -6.59 0.13 0.76
C LEU A 99 -8.00 0.64 0.46
N GLN A 100 -8.89 -0.15 -0.16
CA GLN A 100 -10.28 0.25 -0.40
C GLN A 100 -11.03 0.55 0.89
N ALA A 101 -10.90 -0.30 1.92
CA ALA A 101 -11.46 -0.03 3.24
C ALA A 101 -10.93 1.28 3.83
N SER A 102 -9.63 1.55 3.67
CA SER A 102 -9.01 2.80 4.14
C SER A 102 -9.53 4.02 3.36
N VAL A 103 -9.76 3.90 2.04
CA VAL A 103 -10.36 4.95 1.21
C VAL A 103 -11.78 5.25 1.64
N GLN A 104 -12.58 4.21 1.91
CA GLN A 104 -13.96 4.35 2.35
C GLN A 104 -14.04 5.01 3.73
N ASP A 105 -13.15 4.63 4.67
CA ASP A 105 -13.00 5.27 5.97
C ASP A 105 -12.64 6.77 5.85
N LEU A 106 -11.74 7.11 4.92
CA LEU A 106 -11.36 8.51 4.64
C LEU A 106 -12.53 9.30 4.06
N SER A 107 -13.26 8.73 3.11
CA SER A 107 -14.42 9.37 2.47
C SER A 107 -15.52 9.67 3.50
N SER A 108 -15.86 8.71 4.36
CA SER A 108 -16.83 8.90 5.45
C SER A 108 -16.37 9.96 6.46
N PHE A 109 -15.07 10.02 6.75
CA PHE A 109 -14.54 11.00 7.71
C PHE A 109 -14.55 12.43 7.14
N ASP A 110 -14.19 12.59 5.86
CA ASP A 110 -14.15 13.89 5.20
C ASP A 110 -15.57 14.44 4.95
N GLU A 111 -16.53 13.58 4.58
CA GLU A 111 -17.94 13.96 4.48
C GLU A 111 -18.49 14.49 5.81
N TYR A 112 -18.26 13.78 6.92
CA TYR A 112 -18.74 14.21 8.23
C TYR A 112 -18.04 15.49 8.73
N ALA A 113 -16.73 15.61 8.51
CA ALA A 113 -15.96 16.80 8.91
C ALA A 113 -16.38 18.06 8.12
N THR A 114 -16.84 17.89 6.88
CA THR A 114 -17.34 18.97 6.03
C THR A 114 -18.76 19.38 6.44
N GLU A 115 -19.59 18.42 6.85
CA GLU A 115 -20.95 18.67 7.34
C GLU A 115 -20.95 19.50 8.64
N VAL A 116 -20.04 19.19 9.59
CA VAL A 116 -19.97 19.88 10.89
C VAL A 116 -19.36 21.30 10.78
N LYS A 117 -18.59 21.60 9.74
CA LYS A 117 -17.98 22.94 9.54
C LYS A 117 -18.84 23.90 8.73
N CYS A 118 -19.83 23.40 7.99
CA CYS A 118 -20.76 24.21 7.20
C CYS A 118 -22.13 24.41 7.88
N GLY A 119 -22.29 23.96 9.12
CA GLY A 119 -23.46 24.20 9.96
C GLY A 119 -23.25 25.33 10.97
#